data_AF-A0A0B6YK63-F1
#
_entry.id   AF-A0A0B6YK63-F1
#
_cell.length_a   1.000
_cell.length_b   1.000
_cell.length_c   1.000
_cell.angle_alpha   90.00
_cell.angle_beta   90.00
_cell.angle_gamma   90.00
#
_symmetry.space_group_name_H-M   'P 1'
#
loop_
_entity.id
_entity.type
_entity.pdbx_description
1 polymer ?
#
loop_
_entity_poly.entity_id
_entity_poly.type
_entity_poly.pdbx_seq_one_letter_code
_entity_poly.pdbx_strand_id
1 'polypeptide(L)'
;KIVPDICKLLEDPSPQVREAAVNSIVEIYRHVGEKVRGDLKSKGLPQQRLNYLYAKFDEVKASGNMLPTADLAPARSSASSCNDEPDFDFLKPNS
;
A
#
# COMPACT_ATOMS: atom_id res chain seq x y z
N LYS A 1 7.00 4.28 20.96
CA LYS A 1 6.53 3.65 19.70
C LYS A 1 5.14 4.20 19.42
N ILE A 2 4.83 4.64 18.20
CA ILE A 2 3.53 5.30 17.89
C ILE A 2 2.39 4.30 17.67
N VAL A 3 2.68 3.11 17.15
CA VAL A 3 1.70 2.05 16.88
C VAL A 3 0.81 1.72 18.10
N PRO A 4 1.34 1.50 19.32
CA PRO A 4 0.48 1.22 20.48
C PRO A 4 -0.45 2.37 20.84
N ASP A 5 -0.11 3.63 20.57
CA ASP A 5 -1.00 4.77 20.81
C ASP A 5 -2.14 4.79 19.79
N ILE A 6 -1.84 4.56 18.51
CA ILE A 6 -2.88 4.50 17.47
C ILE A 6 -3.78 3.27 17.64
N CYS A 7 -3.23 2.14 18.08
CA CYS A 7 -4.05 0.98 18.40
C CYS A 7 -5.07 1.24 19.52
N LYS A 8 -4.81 2.17 20.45
CA LYS A 8 -5.83 2.59 21.43
C LYS A 8 -6.96 3.37 20.76
N LEU A 9 -6.63 4.19 19.75
CA LEU A 9 -7.61 4.95 18.98
C LEU A 9 -8.53 4.06 18.11
N LEU A 10 -8.10 2.84 17.77
CA LEU A 10 -8.96 1.85 17.08
C LEU A 10 -10.12 1.35 17.97
N GLU A 11 -9.99 1.47 19.29
CA GLU A 11 -11.02 1.08 20.26
C GLU A 11 -11.89 2.26 20.71
N ASP A 12 -11.66 3.45 20.13
CA ASP A 12 -12.38 4.65 20.49
C ASP A 12 -13.89 4.53 20.20
N PRO A 13 -14.76 5.06 21.08
CA PRO A 13 -16.20 5.06 20.84
C PRO A 13 -16.59 5.90 19.61
N SER A 14 -15.80 6.93 19.26
CA SER A 14 -16.07 7.78 18.10
C SER A 14 -15.71 7.07 16.80
N PRO A 15 -16.67 6.91 15.87
CA PRO A 15 -16.40 6.30 14.57
C PRO A 15 -15.33 7.07 13.77
N GLN A 16 -15.29 8.39 13.90
CA GLN A 16 -14.33 9.26 13.22
C GLN A 16 -12.90 9.00 13.70
N VAL A 17 -12.72 8.83 15.02
CA VAL A 17 -11.40 8.54 15.61
C VAL A 17 -10.93 7.14 15.18
N ARG A 18 -11.83 6.16 15.15
CA ARG A 18 -11.51 4.81 14.66
C ARG A 18 -11.09 4.83 13.19
N GLU A 19 -11.82 5.51 12.32
CA GLU A 19 -11.44 5.63 10.90
C GLU A 19 -10.10 6.35 10.73
N ALA A 20 -9.88 7.45 11.45
CA ALA A 20 -8.61 8.16 11.45
C ALA A 20 -7.45 7.26 11.92
N ALA A 21 -7.68 6.44 12.95
CA ALA A 21 -6.71 5.48 13.45
C ALA A 21 -6.39 4.37 12.43
N VAL A 22 -7.41 3.85 11.73
CA VAL A 22 -7.21 2.89 10.64
C VAL A 22 -6.34 3.49 9.54
N ASN A 23 -6.69 4.69 9.06
CA ASN A 23 -5.90 5.37 8.02
C ASN A 23 -4.45 5.60 8.48
N SER A 24 -4.27 6.06 9.72
CA SER A 24 -2.92 6.29 10.28
C SER A 24 -2.11 5.00 10.36
N ILE A 25 -2.72 3.88 10.76
CA ILE A 25 -2.06 2.57 10.82
C ILE A 25 -1.67 2.09 9.41
N VAL A 26 -2.53 2.27 8.42
CA VAL A 26 -2.25 1.96 7.02
C VAL A 26 -1.10 2.82 6.48
N GLU A 27 -1.06 4.09 6.85
CA GLU A 27 0.00 5.02 6.46
C GLU A 27 1.34 4.68 7.11
N ILE A 28 1.35 4.29 8.39
CA ILE A 28 2.55 3.76 9.05
C ILE A 28 2.99 2.46 8.38
N TYR A 29 2.05 1.57 8.03
CA TYR A 29 2.39 0.34 7.31
C TYR A 29 3.06 0.63 5.95
N ARG A 30 2.66 1.70 5.24
CA ARG A 30 3.32 2.15 4.00
C ARG A 30 4.77 2.57 4.20
N HIS A 31 5.13 3.00 5.41
CA HIS A 31 6.46 3.49 5.77
C HIS A 31 7.33 2.42 6.44
N VAL A 32 6.73 1.56 7.27
CA VAL A 32 7.43 0.60 8.14
C VAL A 32 7.27 -0.85 7.67
N GLY A 33 6.16 -1.18 6.99
CA GLY A 33 5.84 -2.52 6.52
C GLY A 33 5.42 -3.49 7.63
N GLU A 34 5.90 -4.73 7.53
CA GLU A 34 5.46 -5.90 8.33
C GLU A 34 5.59 -5.71 9.86
N LYS A 35 6.45 -4.81 10.35
CA LYS A 35 6.58 -4.58 11.81
C LYS A 35 5.26 -4.17 12.47
N VAL A 36 4.41 -3.43 11.74
CA VAL A 36 3.09 -2.99 12.22
C VAL A 36 2.15 -4.18 12.47
N ARG A 37 2.26 -5.27 11.69
CA ARG A 37 1.44 -6.48 11.89
C ARG A 37 1.68 -7.14 13.24
N GLY A 38 2.94 -7.19 13.68
CA GLY A 38 3.33 -7.75 14.98
C GLY A 38 2.77 -6.93 16.15
N ASP A 39 2.89 -5.61 16.08
CA ASP A 39 2.38 -4.70 17.11
C ASP A 39 0.83 -4.75 17.21
N LEU A 40 0.12 -4.92 16.09
CA LEU A 40 -1.34 -5.12 16.06
C LEU A 40 -1.76 -6.45 16.68
N LYS A 41 -1.06 -7.54 16.36
CA LYS A 41 -1.34 -8.88 16.91
C LYS A 41 -1.15 -8.90 18.44
N SER A 42 -0.17 -8.14 18.94
CA SER A 42 0.08 -8.02 20.38
C SER A 42 -1.00 -7.23 21.14
N LYS A 43 -1.86 -6.48 20.45
CA LYS A 43 -2.89 -5.65 21.09
C LYS A 43 -4.13 -6.43 21.53
N GLY A 44 -4.38 -7.61 20.94
CA GLY A 44 -5.57 -8.39 21.26
C GLY A 44 -6.87 -7.86 20.64
N LEU A 45 -6.78 -7.15 19.51
CA LEU A 45 -7.96 -6.70 18.77
C LEU A 45 -8.80 -7.90 18.28
N PRO A 46 -10.13 -7.75 18.14
CA PRO A 46 -10.98 -8.81 17.62
C PRO A 46 -10.55 -9.21 16.20
N GLN A 47 -10.59 -10.51 15.91
CA GLN A 47 -10.13 -11.09 14.63
C GLN A 47 -10.75 -10.41 13.41
N GLN A 48 -12.03 -10.04 13.47
CA GLN A 48 -12.70 -9.35 12.38
C GLN A 48 -12.06 -7.99 12.04
N ARG A 49 -11.66 -7.22 13.06
CA ARG A 49 -10.97 -5.92 12.86
C ARG A 49 -9.55 -6.11 12.38
N LEU A 50 -8.84 -7.10 12.90
CA LEU A 50 -7.50 -7.45 12.42
C LEU A 50 -7.51 -7.86 10.95
N ASN A 51 -8.45 -8.73 10.56
CA ASN A 51 -8.58 -9.17 9.16
C ASN A 51 -8.88 -8.00 8.22
N TYR A 52 -9.73 -7.06 8.65
CA TYR A 52 -10.00 -5.84 7.88
C TYR A 52 -8.75 -4.99 7.66
N LEU A 53 -7.95 -4.76 8.72
CA LEU A 53 -6.68 -4.05 8.62
C LEU A 53 -5.67 -4.78 7.74
N TYR A 54 -5.58 -6.11 7.85
CA TYR A 54 -4.69 -6.92 7.03
C TYR A 54 -5.07 -6.89 5.55
N ALA A 55 -6.37 -6.94 5.22
CA ALA A 55 -6.82 -6.77 3.85
C ALA A 55 -6.42 -5.40 3.28
N LYS A 56 -6.61 -4.32 4.05
CA LYS A 56 -6.15 -2.96 3.69
C LYS A 56 -4.64 -2.90 3.46
N PHE A 57 -3.84 -3.57 4.30
CA PHE A 57 -2.40 -3.63 4.13
C PHE A 57 -1.98 -4.39 2.86
N ASP A 58 -2.64 -5.50 2.58
CA ASP A 58 -2.37 -6.32 1.40
C ASP A 58 -2.78 -5.57 0.12
N GLU A 59 -3.90 -4.84 0.13
CA GLU A 59 -4.28 -3.92 -0.95
C GLU A 59 -3.19 -2.88 -1.21
N VAL A 60 -2.71 -2.20 -0.16
CA VAL A 60 -1.67 -1.17 -0.30
C VAL A 60 -0.35 -1.74 -0.81
N LYS A 61 0.01 -2.94 -0.35
CA LYS A 61 1.20 -3.68 -0.81
C LYS A 61 1.06 -4.12 -2.26
N ALA A 62 -0.11 -4.65 -2.65
CA ALA A 62 -0.40 -5.08 -4.02
C ALA A 62 -0.49 -3.90 -4.99
N SER A 63 -1.00 -2.76 -4.53
CA SER A 63 -1.11 -1.51 -5.31
C SER A 63 0.24 -0.86 -5.60
N GLY A 64 1.33 -1.34 -4.97
CA GLY A 64 2.64 -0.69 -5.04
C GLY A 64 2.64 0.73 -4.44
N ASN A 65 1.61 1.10 -3.68
CA ASN A 65 1.43 2.44 -3.12
C ASN A 65 2.29 2.66 -1.87
N MET A 66 3.30 1.83 -1.62
CA MET A 66 4.27 2.02 -0.53
C MET A 66 5.10 3.27 -0.84
N LEU A 67 5.41 4.09 0.17
CA LEU A 67 6.12 5.37 -0.07
C LEU A 67 7.62 5.14 -0.35
N PRO A 68 8.26 5.99 -1.18
CA PRO A 68 9.67 5.84 -1.61
C PRO A 68 10.72 6.03 -0.50
N THR A 69 10.36 6.38 0.74
CA THR A 69 11.32 6.19 1.86
C THR A 69 11.60 4.71 2.12
N ALA A 70 10.72 3.79 1.69
CA ALA A 70 10.99 2.36 1.63
C ALA A 70 11.63 1.91 0.30
N ASP A 71 11.70 2.80 -0.69
CA ASP A 71 12.20 2.52 -2.04
C ASP A 71 12.95 3.76 -2.56
N LEU A 72 14.21 3.89 -2.14
CA LEU A 72 15.19 4.69 -2.88
C LEU A 72 15.49 3.93 -4.19
N ALA A 73 14.50 3.80 -5.07
CA ALA A 73 14.67 3.45 -6.46
C ALA A 73 13.66 4.23 -7.32
N PRO A 74 14.08 4.70 -8.51
CA PRO A 74 13.43 5.80 -9.18
C PRO A 74 12.15 5.34 -9.89
N ALA A 75 11.13 6.19 -9.85
CA ALA A 75 10.03 6.32 -10.81
C ALA A 75 9.88 5.16 -11.83
N ARG A 76 9.02 4.18 -11.52
CA ARG A 76 8.34 3.43 -12.57
C ARG A 76 6.95 4.03 -12.73
N SER A 77 6.98 5.16 -13.44
CA SER A 77 5.97 5.62 -14.39
C SER A 77 4.66 4.84 -14.39
N SER A 78 3.64 5.51 -13.85
CA SER A 78 2.28 5.47 -14.38
C SER A 78 2.32 5.51 -15.92
N ALA A 79 1.59 4.59 -16.55
CA ALA A 79 1.07 4.63 -17.92
C ALA A 79 1.98 5.18 -19.04
N SER A 80 2.46 4.31 -19.91
CA SER A 80 2.69 4.66 -21.32
C SER A 80 2.37 3.46 -22.20
N SER A 81 1.28 3.61 -22.96
CA SER A 81 0.86 2.74 -24.04
C SER A 81 1.95 2.76 -25.12
N CYS A 82 2.66 1.66 -25.35
CA CYS A 82 3.31 1.46 -26.64
C CYS A 82 2.29 0.73 -27.53
N ASN A 83 1.64 1.51 -28.39
CA ASN A 83 0.98 0.94 -29.56
C ASN A 83 2.09 0.27 -30.37
N ASP A 84 2.05 -1.05 -30.46
CA ASP A 84 2.87 -1.82 -31.39
C ASP A 84 2.25 -1.58 -32.78
N GLU A 85 2.63 -0.47 -33.43
CA GLU A 85 2.44 -0.31 -34.86
C GLU A 85 3.69 -0.91 -35.54
N PRO A 86 3.60 -2.06 -36.21
CA PRO A 86 4.71 -2.56 -37.00
C PRO A 86 4.89 -1.67 -38.23
N ASP A 87 5.90 -0.79 -38.17
CA ASP A 87 6.34 0.06 -39.27
C ASP A 87 6.83 -0.78 -40.46
N PHE A 88 6.42 -0.33 -41.64
CA PHE A 88 6.58 -0.95 -42.94
C PHE A 88 8.05 -0.86 -43.40
N ASP A 89 8.78 -1.98 -43.41
CA ASP A 89 10.12 -2.04 -44.02
C ASP A 89 10.24 -3.21 -45.01
N PHE A 90 9.35 -3.25 -46.02
CA PHE A 90 9.67 -3.96 -47.26
C PHE A 90 10.62 -3.08 -48.09
N LEU A 91 11.89 -3.31 -47.82
CA LEU A 91 13.02 -2.68 -48.48
C LEU A 91 13.00 -2.94 -49.99
N LYS A 92 12.58 -1.90 -50.73
CA LYS A 92 13.10 -1.40 -52.01
C LYS A 92 12.96 -2.23 -53.32
N PRO A 93 12.88 -1.52 -54.46
CA PRO A 93 12.72 -2.07 -55.80
C PRO A 93 14.06 -2.45 -56.46
N ASN A 94 13.94 -3.23 -57.53
CA ASN A 94 14.76 -3.24 -58.76
C ASN A 94 15.73 -4.43 -58.94
N SER A 95 15.23 -5.51 -59.58
CA SER A 95 15.70 -6.03 -60.89
C SER A 95 14.75 -7.12 -61.38
#